data_AF-A0A811UBW2-F1
#
_entry.id   AF-A0A811UBW2-F1
#
_cell.length_a   1.000
_cell.length_b   1.000
_cell.length_c   1.000
_cell.angle_alpha   90.00
_cell.angle_beta   90.00
_cell.angle_gamma   90.00
#
_symmetry.space_group_name_H-M   'P 1'
#
loop_
_entity.id
_entity.type
_entity.pdbx_description
1 polymer ?
#
loop_
_entity_poly.entity_id
_entity_poly.type
_entity_poly.pdbx_seq_one_letter_code
_entity_poly.pdbx_strand_id
1 'polypeptide(L)'
;MSWVSDYHYKWYETLAMNVVRAGGYIPRHIAFVMDGNRRYAKSQNLRKIEGHSHGFEKLANCLRWCLDLGIKEVTTFAFSIENYKRSEDEVNGLLDLAREKFQKILLEEQKLNEHGVRIRVIGNIGLLPEDLQALIAKAMVITEQNGKLFLNIAFSYTSRDEMTQAVETILKLGDELEPSDINERLLEECLYTRHTPPPDLLFRTSGKHELATF
;
A
#
# COMPACT_ATOMS: atom_id res chain seq x y z
N MET A 1 -11.28 10.59 9.13
CA MET A 1 -10.12 9.92 9.77
C MET A 1 -8.87 10.22 8.96
N SER A 2 -7.74 10.41 9.64
CA SER A 2 -6.46 10.83 9.04
C SER A 2 -5.64 9.66 8.51
N TRP A 3 -4.73 9.91 7.55
CA TRP A 3 -3.74 8.92 7.09
C TRP A 3 -2.65 8.61 8.11
N VAL A 4 -2.34 9.56 8.98
CA VAL A 4 -1.44 9.34 10.12
C VAL A 4 -2.27 9.38 11.39
N SER A 5 -2.39 8.23 12.05
CA SER A 5 -3.17 8.13 13.29
C SER A 5 -2.49 8.83 14.46
N ASP A 6 -3.29 9.47 15.32
CA ASP A 6 -2.85 10.00 16.62
C ASP A 6 -2.94 8.89 17.69
N TYR A 7 -2.36 7.74 17.40
CA TYR A 7 -2.48 6.56 18.26
C TYR A 7 -1.79 6.79 19.61
N HIS A 8 -2.52 6.57 20.70
CA HIS A 8 -2.01 6.72 22.06
C HIS A 8 -1.59 5.37 22.60
N TYR A 9 -0.27 5.18 22.78
CA TYR A 9 0.27 3.95 23.33
C TYR A 9 0.02 3.83 24.82
N LYS A 10 -0.32 2.62 25.24
CA LYS A 10 -0.29 2.23 26.65
C LYS A 10 1.16 2.04 27.10
N TRP A 11 1.38 2.08 28.41
CA TRP A 11 2.72 1.96 28.99
C TRP A 11 3.41 0.65 28.61
N TYR A 12 2.66 -0.46 28.52
CA TYR A 12 3.22 -1.78 28.17
C TYR A 12 3.55 -1.89 26.68
N GLU A 13 2.83 -1.19 25.80
CA GLU A 13 3.16 -1.11 24.36
C GLU A 13 4.45 -0.32 24.17
N THR A 14 4.59 0.79 24.91
CA THR A 14 5.81 1.60 24.91
C THR A 14 7.01 0.79 25.41
N LEU A 15 6.83 0.03 26.50
CA LEU A 15 7.87 -0.87 27.01
C LEU A 15 8.26 -1.93 25.97
N ALA A 16 7.29 -2.59 25.34
CA ALA A 16 7.55 -3.59 24.31
C ALA A 16 8.30 -3.00 23.10
N MET A 17 7.88 -1.84 22.60
CA MET A 17 8.57 -1.14 21.51
C MET A 17 10.01 -0.80 21.88
N ASN A 18 10.27 -0.33 23.11
CA ASN A 18 11.61 -0.01 23.58
C ASN A 18 12.50 -1.26 23.66
N VAL A 19 11.97 -2.38 24.14
CA VAL A 19 12.70 -3.66 24.18
C VAL A 19 13.08 -4.11 22.77
N VAL A 20 12.13 -4.08 21.83
CA VAL A 20 12.35 -4.46 20.42
C VAL A 20 13.40 -3.55 19.78
N ARG A 21 13.35 -2.24 20.03
CA ARG A 21 14.33 -1.28 19.51
C ARG A 21 15.72 -1.39 20.13
N ALA A 22 15.83 -1.86 21.36
CA ALA A 22 17.11 -1.94 22.08
C ALA A 22 17.93 -3.19 21.72
N GLY A 23 17.28 -4.30 21.36
CA GLY A 23 17.97 -5.59 21.16
C GLY A 23 17.53 -6.41 19.94
N GLY A 24 16.58 -5.91 19.14
CA GLY A 24 16.01 -6.63 18.00
C GLY A 24 16.41 -6.07 16.64
N TYR A 25 16.33 -6.91 15.61
CA TYR A 25 16.32 -6.47 14.22
C TYR A 25 14.99 -5.77 13.92
N ILE A 26 15.04 -4.51 13.51
CA ILE A 26 13.86 -3.79 13.01
C ILE A 26 13.81 -3.99 11.49
N PRO A 27 12.75 -4.59 10.93
CA PRO A 27 12.60 -4.73 9.49
C PRO A 27 12.58 -3.34 8.83
N ARG A 28 13.25 -3.23 7.69
CA ARG A 28 13.26 -2.00 6.90
C ARG A 28 11.94 -1.85 6.16
N HIS A 29 11.42 -2.94 5.60
CA HIS A 29 10.22 -2.97 4.79
C HIS A 29 9.24 -4.06 5.25
N ILE A 30 8.00 -3.66 5.55
CA ILE A 30 6.90 -4.58 5.85
C ILE A 30 5.80 -4.46 4.79
N ALA A 31 5.33 -5.60 4.30
CA ALA A 31 4.18 -5.67 3.40
C ALA A 31 2.94 -6.25 4.10
N PHE A 32 1.76 -5.69 3.84
CA PHE A 32 0.49 -6.08 4.44
C PHE A 32 -0.56 -6.45 3.39
N VAL A 33 -1.13 -7.64 3.53
CA VAL A 33 -2.37 -8.07 2.88
C VAL A 33 -3.50 -7.98 3.91
N MET A 34 -4.23 -6.86 3.89
CA MET A 34 -5.31 -6.56 4.83
C MET A 34 -6.64 -7.23 4.43
N ASP A 35 -6.67 -8.55 4.52
CA ASP A 35 -7.86 -9.37 4.27
C ASP A 35 -8.77 -9.43 5.51
N GLY A 36 -10.07 -9.68 5.29
CA GLY A 36 -11.04 -9.92 6.35
C GLY A 36 -12.09 -8.84 6.54
N ASN A 37 -11.99 -7.67 5.88
CA ASN A 37 -12.90 -6.53 6.09
C ASN A 37 -14.39 -6.90 5.95
N ARG A 38 -14.75 -7.71 4.95
CA ARG A 38 -16.14 -8.18 4.76
C ARG A 38 -16.62 -9.13 5.87
N ARG A 39 -15.72 -10.01 6.36
CA ARG A 39 -16.01 -10.92 7.47
C ARG A 39 -16.17 -10.14 8.77
N TYR A 40 -15.31 -9.15 8.99
CA TYR A 40 -15.42 -8.22 10.11
C TYR A 40 -16.75 -7.47 10.09
N ALA A 41 -17.12 -6.84 8.95
CA ALA A 41 -18.41 -6.17 8.80
C ALA A 41 -19.59 -7.07 9.16
N LYS A 42 -19.61 -8.30 8.62
CA LYS A 42 -20.64 -9.29 8.95
C LYS A 42 -20.70 -9.63 10.44
N SER A 43 -19.54 -9.81 11.09
CA SER A 43 -19.47 -10.13 12.53
C SER A 43 -19.96 -8.99 13.43
N GLN A 44 -19.87 -7.75 12.95
CA GLN A 44 -20.28 -6.54 13.68
C GLN A 44 -21.65 -6.01 13.23
N ASN A 45 -22.36 -6.75 12.35
CA ASN A 45 -23.63 -6.33 11.75
C ASN A 45 -23.55 -4.95 11.03
N LEU A 46 -22.42 -4.69 10.37
CA LEU A 46 -22.15 -3.48 9.59
C LEU A 46 -22.29 -3.75 8.09
N ARG A 47 -22.47 -2.68 7.31
CA ARG A 47 -22.40 -2.75 5.84
C ARG A 47 -20.98 -3.10 5.41
N LYS A 48 -20.84 -3.78 4.26
CA LYS A 48 -19.52 -4.15 3.71
C LYS A 48 -18.56 -2.95 3.62
N ILE A 49 -19.07 -1.81 3.14
CA ILE A 49 -18.28 -0.59 2.96
C ILE A 49 -17.76 -0.03 4.28
N GLU A 50 -18.51 -0.16 5.38
CA GLU A 50 -18.08 0.26 6.72
C GLU A 50 -16.92 -0.62 7.21
N GLY A 51 -16.95 -1.92 6.92
CA GLY A 51 -15.80 -2.80 7.18
C GLY A 51 -14.55 -2.39 6.41
N HIS A 52 -14.68 -1.91 5.18
CA HIS A 52 -13.55 -1.37 4.41
C HIS A 52 -13.04 -0.04 5.00
N SER A 53 -13.94 0.83 5.46
CA SER A 53 -13.56 2.07 6.16
C SER A 53 -12.76 1.76 7.45
N HIS A 54 -13.21 0.80 8.26
CA HIS A 54 -12.44 0.35 9.43
C HIS A 54 -11.10 -0.31 9.07
N GLY A 55 -11.04 -1.02 7.95
CA GLY A 55 -9.78 -1.53 7.41
C GLY A 55 -8.78 -0.41 7.11
N PHE A 56 -9.26 0.70 6.52
CA PHE A 56 -8.45 1.89 6.30
C PHE A 56 -7.99 2.55 7.61
N GLU A 57 -8.86 2.67 8.61
CA GLU A 57 -8.46 3.17 9.94
C GLU A 57 -7.39 2.29 10.58
N LYS A 58 -7.48 0.97 10.38
CA LYS A 58 -6.46 0.04 10.85
C LYS A 58 -5.14 0.24 10.12
N LEU A 59 -5.15 0.47 8.80
CA LEU A 59 -3.95 0.83 8.03
C LEU A 59 -3.27 2.09 8.61
N ALA A 60 -4.02 3.16 8.87
CA ALA A 60 -3.47 4.40 9.43
C ALA A 60 -2.81 4.18 10.81
N ASN A 61 -3.38 3.28 11.63
CA ASN A 61 -2.76 2.87 12.89
C ASN A 61 -1.48 2.05 12.66
N CYS A 62 -1.51 1.05 11.76
CA CYS A 62 -0.33 0.25 11.43
C CYS A 62 0.81 1.12 10.89
N LEU A 63 0.48 2.10 10.05
CA LEU A 63 1.43 3.07 9.52
C LEU A 63 2.09 3.88 10.66
N ARG A 64 1.28 4.36 11.61
CA ARG A 64 1.78 5.06 12.79
C ARG A 64 2.71 4.17 13.63
N TRP A 65 2.32 2.93 13.88
CA TRP A 65 3.15 1.96 14.62
C TRP A 65 4.48 1.70 13.90
N CYS A 66 4.45 1.53 12.57
CA CYS A 66 5.66 1.33 11.77
C CYS A 66 6.60 2.54 11.86
N LEU A 67 6.05 3.76 11.76
CA LEU A 67 6.79 5.00 11.88
C LEU A 67 7.49 5.10 13.25
N ASP A 68 6.76 4.84 14.34
CA ASP A 68 7.28 4.95 15.71
C ASP A 68 8.31 3.86 16.07
N LEU A 69 8.20 2.67 15.45
CA LEU A 69 9.20 1.61 15.54
C LEU A 69 10.47 1.91 14.72
N GLY A 70 10.42 2.85 13.79
CA GLY A 70 11.53 3.23 12.91
C GLY A 70 11.60 2.44 11.60
N ILE A 71 10.54 1.70 11.25
CA ILE A 71 10.39 1.00 9.97
C ILE A 71 10.32 2.05 8.86
N LYS A 72 11.05 1.82 7.76
CA LYS A 72 11.25 2.82 6.71
C LYS A 72 10.26 2.70 5.58
N GLU A 73 9.72 1.52 5.34
CA GLU A 73 8.89 1.27 4.18
C GLU A 73 7.73 0.32 4.53
N VAL A 74 6.56 0.65 4.02
CA VAL A 74 5.34 -0.13 4.20
C VAL A 74 4.67 -0.29 2.84
N THR A 75 4.41 -1.53 2.43
CA THR A 75 3.57 -1.80 1.26
C THR A 75 2.25 -2.38 1.73
N THR A 76 1.13 -1.91 1.18
CA THR A 76 -0.20 -2.45 1.49
C THR A 76 -0.94 -2.86 0.24
N PHE A 77 -1.55 -4.06 0.27
CA PHE A 77 -2.43 -4.53 -0.78
C PHE A 77 -3.84 -4.00 -0.59
N ALA A 78 -4.17 -2.91 -1.29
CA ALA A 78 -5.41 -2.15 -1.09
C ALA A 78 -6.54 -2.60 -2.03
N PHE A 79 -6.23 -2.79 -3.32
CA PHE A 79 -7.23 -3.18 -4.32
C PHE A 79 -6.59 -4.02 -5.42
N SER A 80 -7.09 -5.24 -5.62
CA SER A 80 -6.59 -6.16 -6.65
C SER A 80 -7.32 -5.97 -7.97
N ILE A 81 -6.67 -6.24 -9.11
CA ILE A 81 -7.36 -6.35 -10.41
C ILE A 81 -8.48 -7.41 -10.35
N GLU A 82 -8.28 -8.48 -9.58
CA GLU A 82 -9.30 -9.51 -9.34
C GLU A 82 -10.55 -8.96 -8.62
N ASN A 83 -10.46 -7.79 -7.98
CA ASN A 83 -11.61 -7.18 -7.30
C ASN A 83 -12.60 -6.52 -8.25
N TYR A 84 -12.22 -6.22 -9.49
CA TYR A 84 -13.16 -5.77 -10.52
C TYR A 84 -14.21 -6.85 -10.89
N LYS A 85 -13.95 -8.12 -10.59
CA LYS A 85 -14.91 -9.23 -10.79
C LYS A 85 -16.03 -9.27 -9.75
N ARG A 86 -16.02 -8.38 -8.76
CA ARG A 86 -17.09 -8.27 -7.75
C ARG A 86 -18.30 -7.53 -8.33
N SER A 87 -19.39 -7.46 -7.57
CA SER A 87 -20.58 -6.69 -7.98
C SER A 87 -20.22 -5.21 -8.19
N GLU A 88 -20.82 -4.60 -9.20
CA GLU A 88 -20.59 -3.20 -9.58
C GLU A 88 -20.77 -2.25 -8.38
N ASP A 89 -21.82 -2.43 -7.57
CA ASP A 89 -22.04 -1.65 -6.35
C ASP A 89 -20.87 -1.74 -5.34
N GLU A 90 -20.23 -2.90 -5.23
CA GLU A 90 -19.10 -3.10 -4.31
C GLU A 90 -17.84 -2.45 -4.88
N VAL A 91 -17.61 -2.55 -6.18
CA VAL A 91 -16.48 -1.89 -6.87
C VAL A 91 -16.62 -0.37 -6.78
N ASN A 92 -17.79 0.17 -7.12
CA ASN A 92 -18.06 1.61 -7.04
C ASN A 92 -17.88 2.14 -5.61
N GLY A 93 -18.42 1.44 -4.61
CA GLY A 93 -18.20 1.80 -3.21
C GLY A 93 -16.72 1.82 -2.80
N LEU A 94 -15.91 0.87 -3.29
CA LEU A 94 -14.47 0.85 -3.01
C LEU A 94 -13.71 1.99 -3.71
N LEU A 95 -14.09 2.31 -4.95
CA LEU A 95 -13.51 3.45 -5.67
C LEU A 95 -13.91 4.78 -5.03
N ASP A 96 -15.14 4.92 -4.55
CA ASP A 96 -15.59 6.11 -3.82
C ASP A 96 -14.88 6.26 -2.47
N LEU A 97 -14.67 5.15 -1.75
CA LEU A 97 -13.84 5.18 -0.55
C LEU A 97 -12.41 5.60 -0.87
N ALA A 98 -11.83 5.10 -1.97
CA ALA A 98 -10.49 5.52 -2.40
C ALA A 98 -10.45 7.02 -2.72
N ARG A 99 -11.44 7.55 -3.45
CA ARG A 99 -11.57 9.00 -3.72
C ARG A 99 -11.58 9.80 -2.42
N GLU A 100 -12.42 9.41 -1.47
CA GLU A 100 -12.52 10.07 -0.16
C GLU A 100 -11.16 10.07 0.55
N LYS A 101 -10.45 8.93 0.56
CA LYS A 101 -9.16 8.82 1.26
C LYS A 101 -8.05 9.59 0.54
N PHE A 102 -7.97 9.56 -0.78
CA PHE A 102 -6.97 10.35 -1.51
C PHE A 102 -7.25 11.84 -1.43
N GLN A 103 -8.50 12.28 -1.46
CA GLN A 103 -8.85 13.68 -1.17
C GLN A 103 -8.43 14.07 0.24
N LYS A 104 -8.57 13.16 1.21
CA LYS A 104 -8.14 13.41 2.58
C LYS A 104 -6.63 13.62 2.72
N ILE A 105 -5.80 12.95 1.91
CA ILE A 105 -4.35 13.21 1.83
C ILE A 105 -4.08 14.67 1.51
N LEU A 106 -4.78 15.21 0.51
CA LEU A 106 -4.59 16.60 0.07
C LEU A 106 -4.98 17.60 1.17
N LEU A 107 -5.99 17.29 1.97
CA LEU A 107 -6.41 18.11 3.11
C LEU A 107 -5.48 18.01 4.32
N GLU A 108 -4.65 16.97 4.39
CA GLU A 108 -3.77 16.66 5.52
C GLU A 108 -2.29 16.71 5.14
N GLU A 109 -1.95 17.42 4.06
CA GLU A 109 -0.58 17.58 3.55
C GLU A 109 0.41 17.94 4.65
N GLN A 110 0.07 18.96 5.46
CA GLN A 110 0.93 19.42 6.54
C GLN A 110 1.25 18.31 7.55
N LYS A 111 0.25 17.49 7.92
CA LYS A 111 0.42 16.38 8.86
C LYS A 111 1.30 15.28 8.26
N LEU A 112 1.14 14.98 6.97
CA LEU A 112 1.98 14.02 6.26
C LEU A 112 3.43 14.48 6.18
N ASN A 113 3.65 15.77 5.93
CA ASN A 113 4.98 16.39 5.86
C ASN A 113 5.67 16.42 7.22
N GLU A 114 4.96 16.74 8.31
CA GLU A 114 5.48 16.67 9.67
C GLU A 114 6.01 15.26 10.01
N HIS A 115 5.23 14.23 9.64
CA HIS A 115 5.60 12.83 9.80
C HIS A 115 6.54 12.30 8.72
N GLY A 116 6.80 13.09 7.67
CA GLY A 116 7.67 12.74 6.55
C GLY A 116 7.23 11.47 5.82
N VAL A 117 5.92 11.28 5.64
CA VAL A 117 5.35 10.13 4.91
C VAL A 117 5.30 10.42 3.41
N ARG A 118 5.98 9.61 2.61
CA ARG A 118 5.92 9.66 1.14
C ARG A 118 5.01 8.57 0.60
N ILE A 119 4.05 8.97 -0.22
CA ILE A 119 3.07 8.04 -0.79
C ILE A 119 3.48 7.68 -2.22
N ARG A 120 3.41 6.39 -2.53
CA ARG A 120 3.58 5.83 -3.87
C ARG A 120 2.40 4.90 -4.13
N VAL A 121 1.79 4.97 -5.30
CA VAL A 121 0.75 4.02 -5.71
C VAL A 121 1.31 3.14 -6.81
N ILE A 122 1.23 1.83 -6.62
CA ILE A 122 1.73 0.81 -7.55
C ILE A 122 0.56 -0.01 -8.10
N GLY A 123 0.63 -0.39 -9.37
CA GLY A 123 -0.44 -1.11 -10.07
C GLY A 123 -0.85 -0.44 -11.38
N ASN A 124 -1.83 -1.03 -12.04
CA ASN A 124 -2.31 -0.56 -13.33
C ASN A 124 -3.31 0.60 -13.14
N ILE A 125 -2.76 1.80 -12.94
CA ILE A 125 -3.51 3.04 -12.70
C ILE A 125 -4.45 3.38 -13.87
N GLY A 126 -4.14 2.93 -15.09
CA GLY A 126 -4.99 3.13 -16.27
C GLY A 126 -6.35 2.43 -16.18
N LEU A 127 -6.52 1.46 -15.28
CA LEU A 127 -7.81 0.81 -15.01
C LEU A 127 -8.72 1.63 -14.08
N LEU A 128 -8.22 2.71 -13.50
CA LEU A 128 -8.99 3.56 -12.58
C LEU A 128 -9.72 4.66 -13.34
N PRO A 129 -10.85 5.16 -12.82
CA PRO A 129 -11.48 6.37 -13.33
C PRO A 129 -10.51 7.57 -13.34
N GLU A 130 -10.55 8.40 -14.39
CA GLU A 130 -9.62 9.52 -14.60
C GLU A 130 -9.56 10.49 -13.40
N ASP A 131 -10.71 10.72 -12.75
CA ASP A 131 -10.79 11.59 -11.58
C ASP A 131 -9.97 11.04 -10.39
N LEU A 132 -10.00 9.72 -10.18
CA LEU A 132 -9.22 9.05 -9.16
C LEU A 132 -7.73 8.98 -9.54
N GLN A 133 -7.41 8.78 -10.83
CA GLN A 133 -6.03 8.86 -11.31
C GLN A 133 -5.41 10.25 -11.00
N ALA A 134 -6.16 11.32 -11.25
CA ALA A 134 -5.72 12.69 -10.97
C ALA A 134 -5.51 12.93 -9.46
N LEU A 135 -6.38 12.39 -8.60
CA LEU A 135 -6.23 12.48 -7.15
C LEU A 135 -4.98 11.72 -6.65
N ILE A 136 -4.76 10.51 -7.16
CA ILE A 136 -3.58 9.69 -6.86
C ILE A 136 -2.30 10.42 -7.26
N ALA A 137 -2.26 10.96 -8.48
CA ALA A 137 -1.11 11.72 -8.97
C ALA A 137 -0.80 12.92 -8.06
N LYS A 138 -1.81 13.71 -7.69
CA LYS A 138 -1.64 14.84 -6.76
C LYS A 138 -1.10 14.39 -5.40
N ALA A 139 -1.63 13.31 -4.84
CA ALA A 139 -1.19 12.77 -3.55
C ALA A 139 0.29 12.33 -3.58
N MET A 140 0.75 11.71 -4.67
CA MET A 140 2.15 11.34 -4.83
C MET A 140 3.06 12.57 -4.96
N VAL A 141 2.64 13.60 -5.71
CA VAL A 141 3.41 14.84 -5.90
C VAL A 141 3.57 15.60 -4.60
N ILE A 142 2.50 15.86 -3.83
CA ILE A 142 2.61 16.66 -2.60
C ILE A 142 3.45 15.98 -1.51
N THR A 143 3.64 14.65 -1.59
CA THR A 143 4.44 13.88 -0.63
C THR A 143 5.79 13.44 -1.19
N GLU A 144 6.18 13.89 -2.40
CA GLU A 144 7.36 13.37 -3.10
C GLU A 144 8.69 13.67 -2.38
N GLN A 145 8.75 14.80 -1.66
CA GLN A 145 9.94 15.27 -0.95
C GLN A 145 10.08 14.63 0.45
N ASN A 146 9.07 13.86 0.88
CA ASN A 146 9.11 13.17 2.15
C ASN A 146 10.03 11.93 2.07
N GLY A 147 10.66 11.58 3.21
CA GLY A 147 11.62 10.48 3.24
C GLY A 147 11.80 9.81 4.60
N LYS A 148 10.94 10.10 5.59
CA LYS A 148 10.99 9.42 6.90
C LYS A 148 10.41 8.01 6.81
N LEU A 149 9.29 7.87 6.09
CA LEU A 149 8.63 6.59 5.81
C LEU A 149 8.02 6.60 4.39
N PHE A 150 8.20 5.51 3.65
CA PHE A 150 7.59 5.29 2.33
C PHE A 150 6.36 4.38 2.48
N LEU A 151 5.22 4.80 1.93
CA LEU A 151 3.99 4.02 1.87
C LEU A 151 3.67 3.68 0.42
N ASN A 152 3.84 2.41 0.05
CA ASN A 152 3.46 1.88 -1.25
C ASN A 152 2.05 1.29 -1.17
N ILE A 153 1.14 1.80 -1.98
CA ILE A 153 -0.26 1.37 -2.02
C ILE A 153 -0.46 0.58 -3.31
N ALA A 154 -0.57 -0.74 -3.20
CA ALA A 154 -0.90 -1.59 -4.33
C ALA A 154 -2.39 -1.49 -4.65
N PHE A 155 -2.72 -0.79 -5.74
CA PHE A 155 -4.07 -0.43 -6.15
C PHE A 155 -4.27 -0.74 -7.63
N SER A 156 -5.33 -1.48 -7.95
CA SER A 156 -5.49 -2.14 -9.26
C SER A 156 -4.23 -2.94 -9.63
N TYR A 157 -3.75 -3.72 -8.66
CA TYR A 157 -2.49 -4.45 -8.75
C TYR A 157 -2.70 -5.97 -8.70
N THR A 158 -1.88 -6.70 -9.44
CA THR A 158 -1.54 -8.11 -9.19
C THR A 158 -0.08 -8.32 -9.61
N SER A 159 0.63 -9.24 -8.96
CA SER A 159 2.03 -9.54 -9.32
C SER A 159 2.16 -10.06 -10.76
N ARG A 160 1.14 -10.76 -11.28
CA ARG A 160 1.11 -11.22 -12.68
C ARG A 160 0.96 -10.08 -13.67
N ASP A 161 0.10 -9.09 -13.38
CA ASP A 161 0.00 -7.88 -14.18
C ASP A 161 1.31 -7.08 -14.13
N GLU A 162 1.92 -6.90 -12.95
CA GLU A 162 3.20 -6.22 -12.82
C GLU A 162 4.31 -6.90 -13.65
N MET A 163 4.44 -8.22 -13.56
CA MET A 163 5.40 -8.97 -14.38
C MET A 163 5.13 -8.81 -15.87
N THR A 164 3.86 -8.84 -16.28
CA THR A 164 3.47 -8.66 -17.69
C THR A 164 3.87 -7.26 -18.18
N GLN A 165 3.59 -6.24 -17.37
CA GLN A 165 3.90 -4.84 -17.66
C GLN A 165 5.41 -4.56 -17.65
N ALA A 166 6.17 -5.24 -16.78
CA ALA A 166 7.63 -5.19 -16.78
C ALA A 166 8.20 -5.76 -18.09
N VAL A 167 7.69 -6.92 -18.54
CA VAL A 167 8.08 -7.51 -19.83
C VAL A 167 7.71 -6.60 -21.00
N GLU A 168 6.50 -6.02 -21.02
CA GLU A 168 6.12 -5.04 -22.04
C GLU A 168 7.03 -3.80 -22.03
N THR A 169 7.46 -3.35 -20.85
CA THR A 169 8.40 -2.23 -20.70
C THR A 169 9.76 -2.60 -21.30
N ILE A 170 10.28 -3.78 -21.02
CA ILE A 170 11.53 -4.29 -21.62
C ILE A 170 11.43 -4.32 -23.15
N LEU A 171 10.32 -4.83 -23.71
CA LEU A 171 10.13 -4.89 -25.15
C LEU A 171 10.04 -3.50 -25.79
N LYS A 172 9.51 -2.50 -25.09
CA LYS A 172 9.44 -1.11 -25.56
C LYS A 172 10.78 -0.38 -25.54
N LEU A 173 11.78 -0.87 -24.79
CA LEU A 173 13.14 -0.34 -24.83
C LEU A 173 13.81 -0.61 -26.19
N GLY A 174 13.27 -1.52 -27.02
CA GLY A 174 13.58 -1.62 -28.44
C GLY A 174 14.97 -2.20 -28.77
N ASP A 175 15.38 -2.04 -30.03
CA ASP A 175 16.52 -2.68 -30.75
C ASP A 175 17.92 -2.59 -30.08
N GLU A 176 18.02 -2.04 -28.87
CA GLU A 176 19.25 -1.91 -28.08
C GLU A 176 19.49 -3.09 -27.13
N LEU A 177 18.49 -3.97 -26.95
CA LEU A 177 18.59 -5.12 -26.04
C LEU A 177 18.73 -6.44 -26.80
N GLU A 178 19.80 -7.16 -26.53
CA GLU A 178 19.96 -8.56 -26.93
C GLU A 178 19.26 -9.48 -25.92
N PRO A 179 18.83 -10.69 -26.30
CA PRO A 179 18.23 -11.65 -25.36
C PRO A 179 19.10 -11.95 -24.12
N SER A 180 20.43 -11.80 -24.23
CA SER A 180 21.38 -11.96 -23.13
C SER A 180 21.33 -10.83 -22.09
N ASP A 181 20.77 -9.67 -22.43
CA ASP A 181 20.63 -8.54 -21.51
C ASP A 181 19.45 -8.73 -20.55
N ILE A 182 18.53 -9.64 -20.88
CA ILE A 182 17.39 -9.99 -20.04
C ILE A 182 17.87 -10.84 -18.87
N ASN A 183 17.84 -10.24 -17.68
CA ASN A 183 18.20 -10.88 -16.42
C ASN A 183 17.31 -10.37 -15.29
N GLU A 184 17.45 -10.96 -14.11
CA GLU A 184 16.66 -10.62 -12.90
C GLU A 184 16.74 -9.12 -12.57
N ARG A 185 17.93 -8.51 -12.70
CA ARG A 185 18.12 -7.09 -12.43
C ARG A 185 17.34 -6.20 -13.39
N LEU A 186 17.38 -6.50 -14.69
CA LEU A 186 16.61 -5.73 -15.68
C LEU A 186 15.10 -5.86 -15.40
N LEU A 187 14.63 -7.06 -15.05
CA LEU A 187 13.24 -7.27 -14.68
C LEU A 187 12.84 -6.45 -13.45
N GLU A 188 13.65 -6.47 -12.39
CA GLU A 188 13.45 -5.69 -11.16
C GLU A 188 13.34 -4.18 -11.43
N GLU A 189 14.19 -3.63 -12.29
CA GLU A 189 14.17 -2.22 -12.71
C GLU A 189 12.91 -1.85 -13.52
N CYS A 190 12.22 -2.83 -14.10
CA CYS A 190 10.98 -2.62 -14.84
C CYS A 190 9.71 -2.86 -14.00
N LEU A 191 9.83 -3.36 -12.77
CA LEU A 191 8.69 -3.50 -11.85
C LEU A 191 8.16 -2.13 -11.41
N TYR A 192 6.90 -2.09 -10.95
CA TYR A 192 6.37 -0.90 -10.28
C TYR A 192 7.14 -0.61 -8.98
N THR A 193 7.70 -1.67 -8.38
CA THR A 193 8.44 -1.65 -7.11
C THR A 193 9.95 -1.39 -7.25
N ARG A 194 10.48 -1.04 -8.43
CA ARG A 194 11.93 -0.79 -8.66
C ARG A 194 12.65 0.14 -7.67
N HIS A 195 11.92 1.03 -6.97
CA HIS A 195 12.47 1.97 -5.99
C HIS A 195 12.24 1.53 -4.52
N THR A 196 11.85 0.27 -4.33
CA THR A 196 11.43 -0.32 -3.08
C THR A 196 12.23 -1.61 -2.87
N PRO A 197 12.97 -1.75 -1.76
CA PRO A 197 13.66 -3.00 -1.46
C PRO A 197 12.63 -4.11 -1.22
N PRO A 198 13.00 -5.39 -1.38
CA PRO A 198 12.11 -6.51 -1.02
C PRO A 198 11.60 -6.42 0.43
N PRO A 199 10.37 -6.84 0.72
CA PRO A 199 9.85 -6.82 2.08
C PRO A 199 10.60 -7.84 2.96
N ASP A 200 11.04 -7.39 4.14
CA ASP A 200 11.60 -8.27 5.17
C ASP A 200 10.50 -9.18 5.76
N LEU A 201 9.28 -8.65 5.85
CA LEU A 201 8.12 -9.34 6.40
C LEU A 201 6.89 -9.11 5.54
N LEU A 202 6.14 -10.18 5.29
CA LEU A 202 4.82 -10.15 4.68
C LEU A 202 3.78 -10.64 5.68
N PHE A 203 2.86 -9.76 6.07
CA PHE A 203 1.73 -10.11 6.92
C PHE A 203 0.46 -10.25 6.11
N ARG A 204 -0.21 -11.40 6.21
CA ARG A 204 -1.57 -11.58 5.73
C ARG A 204 -2.51 -11.83 6.90
N THR A 205 -3.54 -10.99 7.03
CA THR A 205 -4.60 -11.20 8.01
C THR A 205 -5.59 -12.26 7.53
N SER A 206 -6.50 -12.68 8.41
CA SER A 206 -7.68 -13.51 8.11
C SER A 206 -7.52 -15.03 8.02
N GLY A 207 -6.36 -15.55 8.46
CA GLY A 207 -6.11 -17.00 8.63
C GLY A 207 -5.88 -17.77 7.32
N LYS A 208 -5.66 -17.06 6.21
CA LYS A 208 -5.34 -17.66 4.92
C LYS A 208 -3.82 -17.75 4.71
N HIS A 209 -3.36 -18.85 4.11
CA HIS A 209 -1.93 -19.11 3.87
C HIS A 209 -1.51 -18.94 2.39
N GLU A 210 -2.40 -18.43 1.53
CA GLU A 210 -2.08 -18.13 0.13
C GLU A 210 -1.52 -16.70 -0.02
N LEU A 211 -0.81 -16.40 -1.11
CA LEU A 211 -0.27 -15.04 -1.37
C LEU A 211 -1.28 -14.11 -2.08
N ALA A 212 -2.40 -14.63 -2.58
CA ALA A 212 -3.43 -13.88 -3.31
C ALA A 212 -2.89 -12.97 -4.43
N THR A 213 -1.86 -13.44 -5.16
CA THR A 213 -1.24 -12.71 -6.28
C THR A 213 -0.65 -11.35 -5.89
N PHE A 214 -0.25 -11.19 -4.63
CA PHE A 214 0.49 -10.02 -4.15
C PHE A 214 1.99 -10.24 -4.29
#